data_AF-A0A099JHD3-F1
#
_entry.id   AF-A0A099JHD3-F1
#
_cell.length_a   1.000
_cell.length_b   1.000
_cell.length_c   1.000
_cell.angle_alpha   90.00
_cell.angle_beta   90.00
_cell.angle_gamma   90.00
#
_symmetry.space_group_name_H-M   'P 1'
#
loop_
_entity.id
_entity.type
_entity.pdbx_description
1 polymer ?
#
loop_
_entity_poly.entity_id
_entity_poly.type
_entity_poly.pdbx_seq_one_letter_code
_entity_poly.pdbx_strand_id
1 'polypeptide(L)'
;MGSNADEASLALASPPETTVSDYQVSVREKYGDEAERFVGIYPGDTEKRVLDSSLQAHTDGVMTRAMLRWARLQTDSGDENAYLYFFSHVPPTEGLEKFGAYHGAEVAYAYDNLGTDNDNVYEESDYMLRDQMSGYWLNVVQTGDPNGSGLPSWAKVAHASDDVMGFGPNGGVMSPRPRAAAIDFWLRYDGPIR
;
A
#
# COMPACT_ATOMS: atom_id res chain seq x y z
N MET A 1 -6.66 8.77 2.70
CA MET A 1 -6.36 7.38 3.16
C MET A 1 -5.38 6.76 2.17
N GLY A 2 -4.63 5.74 2.56
CA GLY A 2 -3.73 5.04 1.64
C GLY A 2 -2.87 4.02 2.33
N SER A 3 -2.12 3.27 1.53
CA SER A 3 -1.23 2.20 1.95
C SER A 3 0.04 2.19 1.12
N ASN A 4 1.06 1.49 1.61
CA ASN A 4 2.31 1.29 0.90
C ASN A 4 2.34 -0.06 0.17
N ALA A 5 3.28 -0.24 -0.76
CA ALA A 5 3.34 -1.46 -1.57
C ALA A 5 3.80 -2.69 -0.79
N ASP A 6 4.58 -2.49 0.28
CA ASP A 6 5.26 -3.54 1.04
C ASP A 6 4.98 -3.44 2.54
N GLU A 7 3.74 -3.12 2.94
CA GLU A 7 3.34 -2.89 4.34
C GLU A 7 3.81 -3.96 5.35
N ALA A 8 3.86 -5.23 4.95
CA ALA A 8 4.28 -6.33 5.81
C ALA A 8 5.80 -6.60 5.82
N SER A 9 6.58 -5.96 4.94
CA SER A 9 7.95 -6.38 4.63
C SER A 9 8.95 -6.21 5.77
N LEU A 10 8.66 -5.37 6.78
CA LEU A 10 9.51 -5.24 7.98
C LEU A 10 9.65 -6.58 8.73
N ALA A 11 8.75 -7.53 8.54
CA ALA A 11 8.90 -8.89 9.04
C ALA A 11 10.13 -9.62 8.48
N LEU A 12 10.72 -9.17 7.36
CA LEU A 12 11.99 -9.70 6.84
C LEU A 12 13.18 -9.43 7.78
N ALA A 13 13.05 -8.57 8.79
CA ALA A 13 14.07 -8.41 9.83
C ALA A 13 14.24 -9.69 10.68
N SER A 14 13.17 -10.48 10.81
CA SER A 14 13.16 -11.81 11.42
C SER A 14 12.15 -12.68 10.67
N PRO A 15 12.53 -13.22 9.49
CA PRO A 15 11.60 -13.89 8.60
C PRO A 15 10.96 -15.10 9.28
N PRO A 16 9.63 -15.30 9.15
CA PRO A 16 8.99 -16.51 9.62
C PRO A 16 9.53 -17.71 8.84
N GLU A 17 9.93 -18.76 9.56
CA GLU A 17 10.25 -20.04 8.95
C GLU A 17 8.95 -20.80 8.70
N THR A 18 8.58 -20.97 7.42
CA THR A 18 7.40 -21.74 7.02
C THR A 18 7.77 -22.59 5.83
N THR A 19 7.60 -23.91 5.96
CA THR A 19 7.86 -24.83 4.86
C THR A 19 6.77 -24.74 3.80
N VAL A 20 7.08 -25.19 2.59
CA VAL A 20 6.08 -25.35 1.52
C VAL A 20 4.89 -26.21 1.97
N SER A 21 5.15 -27.27 2.74
CA SER A 21 4.09 -28.17 3.24
C SER A 21 3.18 -27.45 4.23
N ASP A 22 3.76 -26.75 5.22
CA ASP A 22 3.00 -26.04 6.25
C ASP A 22 2.17 -24.89 5.65
N TYR A 23 2.74 -24.20 4.66
CA TYR A 23 2.02 -23.18 3.90
C TYR A 23 0.79 -23.77 3.19
N GLN A 24 0.94 -24.88 2.48
CA GLN A 24 -0.19 -25.51 1.78
C GLN A 24 -1.27 -26.03 2.74
N VAL A 25 -0.88 -26.59 3.88
CA VAL A 25 -1.82 -27.02 4.92
C VAL A 25 -2.58 -25.82 5.48
N SER A 26 -1.87 -24.78 5.92
CA SER A 26 -2.50 -23.59 6.52
C SER A 26 -3.42 -22.85 5.55
N VAL A 27 -3.06 -22.78 4.27
CA VAL A 27 -3.93 -22.18 3.23
C VAL A 27 -5.22 -22.98 3.05
N ARG A 28 -5.15 -24.32 2.98
CA ARG A 28 -6.35 -25.17 2.88
C ARG A 28 -7.23 -25.05 4.11
N GLU A 29 -6.64 -25.04 5.31
CA GLU A 29 -7.38 -24.86 6.57
C GLU A 29 -8.03 -23.48 6.67
N LYS A 30 -7.33 -22.42 6.27
CA LYS A 30 -7.80 -21.04 6.40
C LYS A 30 -8.87 -20.67 5.37
N TYR A 31 -8.70 -21.11 4.12
CA TYR A 31 -9.50 -20.65 2.97
C TYR A 31 -10.45 -21.72 2.41
N GLY A 32 -10.34 -22.99 2.82
CA GLY A 32 -11.25 -24.05 2.39
C GLY A 32 -11.37 -24.14 0.87
N ASP A 33 -12.58 -24.00 0.35
CA ASP A 33 -12.87 -24.07 -1.09
C ASP A 33 -12.18 -22.95 -1.91
N GLU A 34 -11.80 -21.83 -1.30
CA GLU A 34 -11.08 -20.73 -1.96
C GLU A 34 -9.55 -20.94 -1.96
N ALA A 35 -9.04 -22.04 -1.38
CA ALA A 35 -7.60 -22.30 -1.24
C ALA A 35 -6.87 -22.33 -2.59
N GLU A 36 -7.44 -22.97 -3.62
CA GLU A 36 -6.82 -23.01 -4.95
C GLU A 36 -6.72 -21.61 -5.58
N ARG A 37 -7.76 -20.79 -5.39
CA ARG A 37 -7.76 -19.40 -5.84
C ARG A 37 -6.72 -18.57 -5.09
N PHE A 38 -6.61 -18.79 -3.77
CA PHE A 38 -5.60 -18.13 -2.95
C PHE A 38 -4.18 -18.48 -3.43
N VAL A 39 -3.88 -19.77 -3.63
CA VAL A 39 -2.57 -20.22 -4.16
C VAL A 39 -2.30 -19.68 -5.56
N GLY A 40 -3.33 -19.53 -6.39
CA GLY A 40 -3.20 -18.90 -7.70
C GLY A 40 -2.77 -17.43 -7.66
N ILE A 41 -3.12 -16.70 -6.59
CA ILE A 41 -2.72 -15.30 -6.35
C ILE A 41 -1.38 -15.22 -5.58
N TYR A 42 -1.18 -16.15 -4.65
CA TYR A 42 -0.07 -16.21 -3.71
C TYR A 42 0.58 -17.61 -3.77
N PRO A 43 1.49 -17.85 -4.74
CA PRO A 43 2.12 -19.15 -4.91
C PRO A 43 3.11 -19.47 -3.77
N GLY A 44 3.22 -20.74 -3.40
CA GLY A 44 4.11 -21.19 -2.32
C GLY A 44 4.77 -22.54 -2.61
N ASP A 45 5.30 -22.72 -3.82
CA ASP A 45 5.99 -23.93 -4.28
C ASP A 45 7.50 -23.96 -3.97
N THR A 46 8.04 -22.88 -3.41
CA THR A 46 9.39 -22.81 -2.80
C THR A 46 9.32 -22.03 -1.49
N GLU A 47 10.28 -22.24 -0.57
CA GLU A 47 10.33 -21.50 0.70
C GLU A 47 10.41 -19.98 0.48
N LYS A 48 11.19 -19.54 -0.52
CA LYS A 48 11.21 -18.12 -0.92
C LYS A 48 9.82 -17.63 -1.32
N ARG A 49 9.11 -18.37 -2.19
CA ARG A 49 7.77 -17.97 -2.61
C ARG A 49 6.75 -18.01 -1.47
N VAL A 50 6.89 -18.96 -0.54
CA VAL A 50 6.08 -18.98 0.70
C VAL A 50 6.26 -17.66 1.47
N LEU A 51 7.51 -17.23 1.68
CA LEU A 51 7.80 -15.98 2.38
C LEU A 51 7.23 -14.77 1.62
N ASP A 52 7.58 -14.61 0.34
CA ASP A 52 7.14 -13.48 -0.50
C ASP A 52 5.60 -13.40 -0.55
N SER A 53 4.93 -14.53 -0.78
CA SER A 53 3.48 -14.63 -0.86
C SER A 53 2.79 -14.38 0.48
N SER A 54 3.37 -14.83 1.60
CA SER A 54 2.82 -14.60 2.93
C SER A 54 2.86 -13.11 3.29
N LEU A 55 3.98 -12.45 2.99
CA LEU A 55 4.13 -11.00 3.19
C LEU A 55 3.16 -10.22 2.30
N GLN A 56 3.10 -10.52 1.00
CA GLN A 56 2.18 -9.84 0.09
C GLN A 56 0.70 -10.09 0.44
N ALA A 57 0.34 -11.31 0.84
CA ALA A 57 -1.02 -11.61 1.31
C ALA A 57 -1.38 -10.81 2.55
N HIS A 58 -0.43 -10.59 3.47
CA HIS A 58 -0.63 -9.76 4.64
C HIS A 58 -0.78 -8.27 4.25
N THR A 59 0.12 -7.74 3.42
CA THR A 59 0.02 -6.36 2.87
C THR A 59 -1.32 -6.11 2.19
N ASP A 60 -1.74 -7.02 1.31
CA ASP A 60 -2.97 -6.91 0.54
C ASP A 60 -4.20 -7.00 1.45
N GLY A 61 -4.23 -7.98 2.36
CA GLY A 61 -5.41 -8.30 3.18
C GLY A 61 -5.64 -7.34 4.35
N VAL A 62 -4.56 -6.85 4.97
CA VAL A 62 -4.62 -6.05 6.20
C VAL A 62 -4.59 -4.55 5.93
N MET A 63 -3.76 -4.09 5.00
CA MET A 63 -3.59 -2.66 4.73
C MET A 63 -4.28 -2.24 3.44
N THR A 64 -3.83 -2.75 2.28
CA THR A 64 -4.29 -2.26 0.98
C THR A 64 -5.81 -2.41 0.79
N ARG A 65 -6.35 -3.60 1.06
CA ARG A 65 -7.80 -3.84 1.02
C ARG A 65 -8.55 -3.04 2.09
N ALA A 66 -8.00 -2.90 3.30
CA ALA A 66 -8.67 -2.16 4.36
C ALA A 66 -8.82 -0.68 4.02
N MET A 67 -7.76 -0.05 3.49
CA MET A 67 -7.79 1.36 3.07
C MET A 67 -8.75 1.60 1.90
N LEU A 68 -8.77 0.70 0.91
CA LEU A 68 -9.76 0.78 -0.17
C LEU A 68 -11.19 0.62 0.34
N ARG A 69 -11.44 -0.37 1.21
CA ARG A 69 -12.77 -0.61 1.79
C ARG A 69 -13.22 0.59 2.60
N TRP A 70 -12.35 1.17 3.42
CA TRP A 70 -12.66 2.36 4.20
C TRP A 70 -12.94 3.56 3.29
N ALA A 71 -12.13 3.78 2.26
CA ALA A 71 -12.36 4.88 1.31
C ALA A 71 -13.71 4.77 0.58
N ARG A 72 -14.11 3.57 0.20
CA ARG A 72 -15.43 3.32 -0.38
C ARG A 72 -16.55 3.57 0.64
N LEU A 73 -16.46 3.01 1.84
CA LEU A 73 -17.46 3.22 2.89
C LEU A 73 -17.62 4.70 3.29
N GLN A 74 -16.51 5.44 3.40
CA GLN A 74 -16.52 6.88 3.66
C GLN A 74 -17.24 7.63 2.54
N THR A 75 -16.99 7.25 1.28
CA THR A 75 -17.63 7.84 0.12
C THR A 75 -19.13 7.53 0.07
N ASP A 76 -19.52 6.31 0.44
CA ASP A 76 -20.92 5.85 0.33
C ASP A 76 -21.81 6.33 1.49
N SER A 77 -21.23 6.56 2.67
CA SER A 77 -21.99 6.84 3.91
C SER A 77 -21.63 8.14 4.61
N GLY A 78 -20.51 8.77 4.25
CA GLY A 78 -20.06 10.02 4.84
C GLY A 78 -20.57 11.25 4.11
N ASP A 79 -20.39 12.41 4.74
CA ASP A 79 -20.75 13.70 4.15
C ASP A 79 -19.72 14.21 3.12
N GLU A 80 -18.48 13.71 3.21
CA GLU A 80 -17.37 14.09 2.34
C GLU A 80 -16.74 12.87 1.65
N ASN A 81 -16.38 13.07 0.38
CA ASN A 81 -15.76 12.05 -0.45
C ASN A 81 -14.31 11.77 -0.03
N ALA A 82 -13.90 10.50 -0.11
CA ALA A 82 -12.53 10.11 0.21
C ALA A 82 -11.55 10.34 -0.95
N TYR A 83 -10.27 10.49 -0.58
CA TYR A 83 -9.12 10.39 -1.46
C TYR A 83 -8.26 9.19 -1.05
N LEU A 84 -7.81 8.41 -2.03
CA LEU A 84 -7.03 7.19 -1.82
C LEU A 84 -5.67 7.31 -2.53
N TYR A 85 -4.59 7.03 -1.82
CA TYR A 85 -3.25 6.94 -2.37
C TYR A 85 -2.67 5.52 -2.26
N PHE A 86 -1.63 5.26 -3.05
CA PHE A 86 -0.78 4.10 -2.92
C PHE A 86 0.69 4.51 -3.08
N PHE A 87 1.52 4.26 -2.08
CA PHE A 87 2.93 4.60 -2.10
C PHE A 87 3.78 3.39 -2.48
N SER A 88 4.57 3.51 -3.55
CA SER A 88 5.40 2.43 -4.10
C SER A 88 6.85 2.85 -4.34
N HIS A 89 7.23 4.03 -3.87
CA HIS A 89 8.63 4.48 -3.92
C HIS A 89 9.43 3.79 -2.81
N VAL A 90 10.67 3.39 -3.11
CA VAL A 90 11.58 2.78 -2.13
C VAL A 90 12.52 3.87 -1.65
N PRO A 91 12.42 4.32 -0.39
CA PRO A 91 13.29 5.36 0.13
C PRO A 91 14.76 4.90 0.14
N PRO A 92 15.72 5.80 -0.10
CA PRO A 92 17.16 5.49 -0.04
C PRO A 92 17.66 5.44 1.42
N THR A 93 16.88 4.84 2.32
CA THR A 93 17.22 4.73 3.74
C THR A 93 18.17 3.56 3.95
N GLU A 94 19.40 3.87 4.38
CA GLU A 94 20.47 2.86 4.50
C GLU A 94 20.04 1.63 5.32
N GLY A 95 20.12 0.47 4.69
CA GLY A 95 19.83 -0.83 5.31
C GLY A 95 18.35 -1.20 5.35
N LEU A 96 17.45 -0.30 4.93
CA LEU A 96 16.01 -0.52 4.85
C LEU A 96 15.51 -0.75 3.41
N GLU A 97 16.34 -0.53 2.39
CA GLU A 97 15.96 -0.64 0.98
C GLU A 97 15.45 -2.05 0.63
N LYS A 98 15.98 -3.07 1.32
CA LYS A 98 15.56 -4.48 1.21
C LYS A 98 14.09 -4.72 1.59
N PHE A 99 13.46 -3.78 2.30
CA PHE A 99 12.05 -3.83 2.70
C PHE A 99 11.13 -3.13 1.68
N GLY A 100 11.66 -2.51 0.63
CA GLY A 100 10.84 -1.84 -0.39
C GLY A 100 10.08 -0.63 0.16
N ALA A 101 8.85 -0.43 -0.29
CA ALA A 101 7.94 0.60 0.24
C ALA A 101 7.27 0.08 1.52
N TYR A 102 8.07 -0.08 2.58
CA TYR A 102 7.66 -0.68 3.84
C TYR A 102 6.67 0.19 4.64
N HIS A 103 6.07 -0.36 5.69
CA HIS A 103 5.15 0.38 6.56
C HIS A 103 5.80 1.65 7.16
N GLY A 104 5.25 2.81 6.84
CA GLY A 104 5.76 4.12 7.30
C GLY A 104 6.87 4.73 6.42
N ALA A 105 7.25 4.08 5.32
CA ALA A 105 8.24 4.59 4.36
C ALA A 105 7.88 5.97 3.77
N GLU A 106 6.59 6.29 3.71
CA GLU A 106 6.04 7.51 3.12
C GLU A 106 6.02 8.69 4.10
N VAL A 107 6.18 8.44 5.40
CA VAL A 107 5.98 9.45 6.46
C VAL A 107 6.96 10.62 6.31
N ALA A 108 8.23 10.35 6.00
CA ALA A 108 9.22 11.41 5.85
C ALA A 108 8.92 12.33 4.63
N TYR A 109 8.29 11.79 3.58
CA TYR A 109 7.84 12.55 2.41
C TYR A 109 6.60 13.38 2.73
N ALA A 110 5.61 12.80 3.42
CA ALA A 110 4.36 13.47 3.76
C ALA A 110 4.54 14.65 4.73
N TYR A 111 5.55 14.59 5.60
CA TYR A 111 5.79 15.59 6.65
C TYR A 111 6.93 16.56 6.33
N ASP A 112 7.51 16.53 5.13
CA ASP A 112 8.69 17.35 4.75
C ASP A 112 9.86 17.19 5.72
N ASN A 113 10.20 15.93 6.03
CA ASN A 113 11.26 15.57 6.97
C ASN A 113 12.47 14.87 6.30
N LEU A 114 12.54 14.87 4.96
CA LEU A 114 13.70 14.32 4.26
C LEU A 114 14.98 15.06 4.69
N GLY A 115 16.05 14.31 5.02
CA GLY A 115 17.34 14.85 5.45
C GLY A 115 17.44 15.17 6.94
N THR A 116 16.39 14.88 7.72
CA THR A 116 16.44 14.97 9.20
C THR A 116 16.98 13.69 9.86
N ASP A 117 17.11 12.61 9.08
CA ASP A 117 17.26 11.23 9.52
C ASP A 117 18.64 10.59 9.24
N ASN A 118 19.70 11.41 9.11
CA ASN A 118 21.12 11.09 8.80
C ASN A 118 21.54 11.30 7.31
N ASP A 119 22.75 10.84 6.96
CA ASP A 119 23.47 11.00 5.67
C ASP A 119 22.81 10.30 4.45
N ASN A 120 21.50 9.99 4.49
CA ASN A 120 20.80 9.38 3.36
C ASN A 120 20.94 10.25 2.11
N VAL A 121 21.31 9.65 0.98
CA VAL A 121 21.49 10.36 -0.29
C VAL A 121 20.17 10.36 -1.05
N TYR A 122 19.37 11.39 -0.82
CA TYR A 122 18.12 11.62 -1.54
C TYR A 122 18.38 12.16 -2.95
N GLU A 123 17.63 11.64 -3.92
CA GLU A 123 17.65 12.07 -5.32
C GLU A 123 16.59 13.15 -5.60
N GLU A 124 16.62 13.74 -6.81
CA GLU A 124 15.62 14.74 -7.22
C GLU A 124 14.18 14.20 -7.17
N SER A 125 14.00 12.90 -7.47
CA SER A 125 12.72 12.21 -7.39
C SER A 125 12.16 12.18 -5.96
N ASP A 126 13.02 12.08 -4.95
CA ASP A 126 12.61 12.08 -3.54
C ASP A 126 12.07 13.44 -3.12
N TYR A 127 12.79 14.52 -3.45
CA TYR A 127 12.35 15.87 -3.15
C TYR A 127 11.08 16.25 -3.90
N MET A 128 10.94 15.82 -5.16
CA MET A 128 9.70 15.98 -5.92
C MET A 128 8.51 15.29 -5.22
N LEU A 129 8.68 14.03 -4.79
CA LEU A 129 7.64 13.30 -4.07
C LEU A 129 7.28 13.98 -2.76
N ARG A 130 8.27 14.42 -1.99
CA ARG A 130 8.09 15.17 -0.75
C ARG A 130 7.27 16.44 -0.97
N ASP A 131 7.64 17.25 -1.96
CA ASP A 131 6.94 18.50 -2.28
C ASP A 131 5.48 18.25 -2.68
N GLN A 132 5.24 17.19 -3.45
CA GLN A 132 3.88 16.80 -3.82
C GLN A 132 3.07 16.31 -2.62
N MET A 133 3.61 15.36 -1.85
CA MET A 133 2.90 14.76 -0.71
C MET A 133 2.62 15.81 0.39
N SER A 134 3.63 16.56 0.82
CA SER A 134 3.44 17.63 1.81
C SER A 134 2.44 18.69 1.31
N GLY A 135 2.51 19.07 0.03
CA GLY A 135 1.55 19.99 -0.59
C GLY A 135 0.11 19.47 -0.56
N TYR A 136 -0.12 18.21 -0.94
CA TYR A 136 -1.44 17.58 -0.85
C TYR A 136 -1.98 17.56 0.59
N TRP A 137 -1.16 17.17 1.56
CA TRP A 137 -1.58 17.09 2.96
C TRP A 137 -1.91 18.47 3.53
N LEU A 138 -1.12 19.50 3.20
CA LEU A 138 -1.39 20.87 3.59
C LEU A 138 -2.73 21.37 3.04
N ASN A 139 -3.01 21.10 1.76
CA ASN A 139 -4.27 21.49 1.13
C ASN A 139 -5.48 20.81 1.78
N VAL A 140 -5.37 19.52 2.13
CA VAL A 140 -6.42 18.80 2.88
C VAL A 140 -6.67 19.45 4.24
N VAL A 141 -5.62 19.78 5.00
CA VAL A 141 -5.79 20.43 6.31
C VAL A 141 -6.45 21.81 6.19
N GLN A 142 -6.12 22.57 5.14
CA GLN A 142 -6.64 23.92 4.94
C GLN A 142 -8.07 23.94 4.38
N THR A 143 -8.42 23.01 3.50
CA THR A 143 -9.61 23.11 2.65
C THR A 143 -10.44 21.83 2.53
N GLY A 144 -9.91 20.69 2.96
CA GLY A 144 -10.50 19.37 2.70
C GLY A 144 -10.28 18.83 1.29
N ASP A 145 -9.69 19.62 0.37
CA ASP A 145 -9.34 19.19 -0.98
C ASP A 145 -7.80 19.11 -1.11
N PRO A 146 -7.20 17.98 -1.50
CA PRO A 146 -5.76 17.89 -1.70
C PRO A 146 -5.28 18.72 -2.89
N ASN A 147 -6.13 19.03 -3.87
CA ASN A 147 -5.72 19.65 -5.13
C ASN A 147 -5.23 21.10 -4.93
N GLY A 148 -4.24 21.50 -5.72
CA GLY A 148 -3.65 22.83 -5.67
C GLY A 148 -2.77 23.14 -6.88
N SER A 149 -2.30 24.37 -6.99
CA SER A 149 -1.44 24.80 -8.10
C SER A 149 -0.14 23.98 -8.14
N GLY A 150 0.24 23.49 -9.32
CA GLY A 150 1.48 22.73 -9.54
C GLY A 150 1.43 21.26 -9.11
N LEU A 151 0.32 20.80 -8.55
CA LEU A 151 0.12 19.40 -8.19
C LEU A 151 -0.65 18.67 -9.31
N PRO A 152 -0.31 17.39 -9.59
CA PRO A 152 -1.18 16.50 -10.35
C PRO A 152 -2.60 16.49 -9.76
N SER A 153 -3.62 16.30 -10.60
CA SER A 153 -4.98 16.24 -10.08
C SER A 153 -5.23 14.92 -9.37
N TRP A 154 -5.69 14.99 -8.12
CA TRP A 154 -6.10 13.84 -7.33
C TRP A 154 -7.62 13.73 -7.35
N ALA A 155 -8.12 12.73 -8.05
CA ALA A 155 -9.56 12.48 -8.13
C ALA A 155 -10.11 11.91 -6.81
N LYS A 156 -11.33 12.33 -6.46
CA LYS A 156 -12.13 11.71 -5.40
C LYS A 156 -12.47 10.27 -5.77
N VAL A 157 -12.57 9.40 -4.77
CA VAL A 157 -12.97 7.99 -4.95
C VAL A 157 -14.36 7.87 -5.59
N ALA A 158 -15.29 8.80 -5.32
CA ALA A 158 -16.60 8.85 -5.99
C ALA A 158 -16.55 9.00 -7.52
N HIS A 159 -15.46 9.57 -8.05
CA HIS A 159 -15.28 9.79 -9.48
C HIS A 159 -14.30 8.80 -10.12
N ALA A 160 -13.49 8.13 -9.31
CA ALA A 160 -12.47 7.19 -9.75
C ALA A 160 -12.31 6.04 -8.73
N SER A 161 -13.36 5.22 -8.58
CA SER A 161 -13.46 4.20 -7.51
C SER A 161 -12.49 3.02 -7.63
N ASP A 162 -11.84 2.89 -8.79
CA ASP A 162 -10.85 1.87 -9.10
C ASP A 162 -9.44 2.44 -9.31
N ASP A 163 -9.25 3.75 -9.12
CA ASP A 163 -7.95 4.40 -9.22
C ASP A 163 -7.47 4.91 -7.86
N VAL A 164 -6.17 5.16 -7.78
CA VAL A 164 -5.48 5.75 -6.63
C VAL A 164 -4.51 6.82 -7.12
N MET A 165 -4.19 7.79 -6.25
CA MET A 165 -2.99 8.60 -6.44
C MET A 165 -1.77 7.72 -6.13
N GLY A 166 -1.06 7.29 -7.16
CA GLY A 166 0.16 6.51 -7.04
C GLY A 166 1.36 7.42 -6.79
N PHE A 167 2.06 7.22 -5.69
CA PHE A 167 3.33 7.88 -5.38
C PHE A 167 4.48 6.91 -5.65
N GLY A 168 5.10 7.05 -6.81
CA GLY A 168 6.23 6.22 -7.25
C GLY A 168 7.42 7.04 -7.71
N PRO A 169 8.44 6.44 -8.34
CA PRO A 169 9.70 7.12 -8.67
C PRO A 169 9.55 8.29 -9.64
N ASN A 170 8.42 8.38 -10.36
CA ASN A 170 8.12 9.45 -11.30
C ASN A 170 7.12 10.49 -10.74
N GLY A 171 6.90 10.50 -9.42
CA GLY A 171 5.96 11.39 -8.74
C GLY A 171 4.55 10.81 -8.61
N GLY A 172 3.63 11.69 -8.20
CA GLY A 172 2.21 11.46 -8.02
C GLY A 172 1.46 11.37 -9.35
N VAL A 173 0.78 10.25 -9.60
CA VAL A 173 -0.06 10.07 -10.79
C VAL A 173 -1.30 9.24 -10.47
N MET A 174 -2.46 9.69 -10.93
CA MET A 174 -3.67 8.87 -10.88
C MET A 174 -3.47 7.62 -11.73
N SER A 175 -3.58 6.45 -11.10
CA SER A 175 -3.33 5.15 -11.71
C SER A 175 -4.36 4.13 -11.25
N PRO A 176 -4.62 3.06 -12.04
CA PRO A 176 -5.41 1.94 -11.58
C PRO A 176 -4.88 1.40 -10.24
N ARG A 177 -5.78 1.01 -9.35
CA ARG A 177 -5.41 0.43 -8.06
C ARG A 177 -4.49 -0.79 -8.25
N PRO A 178 -3.47 -0.95 -7.39
CA PRO A 178 -2.53 -2.05 -7.51
C PRO A 178 -3.22 -3.38 -7.23
N ARG A 179 -2.70 -4.44 -7.88
CA ARG A 179 -3.05 -5.83 -7.58
C ARG A 179 -4.57 -6.10 -7.54
N ALA A 180 -5.32 -5.54 -8.50
CA ALA A 180 -6.78 -5.54 -8.49
C ALA A 180 -7.42 -6.91 -8.18
N ALA A 181 -6.98 -7.99 -8.84
CA ALA A 181 -7.49 -9.34 -8.62
C ALA A 181 -7.27 -9.87 -7.19
N ALA A 182 -6.13 -9.53 -6.58
CA ALA A 182 -5.80 -9.92 -5.21
C ALA A 182 -6.64 -9.12 -4.20
N ILE A 183 -6.77 -7.82 -4.40
CA ILE A 183 -7.62 -6.97 -3.57
C ILE A 183 -9.10 -7.38 -3.69
N ASP A 184 -9.56 -7.76 -4.87
CA ASP A 184 -10.91 -8.27 -5.09
C ASP A 184 -11.13 -9.63 -4.43
N PHE A 185 -10.09 -10.46 -4.30
CA PHE A 185 -10.12 -11.66 -3.46
C PHE A 185 -10.46 -11.32 -2.01
N TRP A 186 -9.78 -10.33 -1.43
CA TRP A 186 -10.01 -9.92 -0.05
C TRP A 186 -11.28 -9.12 0.17
N LEU A 187 -11.77 -8.39 -0.83
CA LEU A 187 -13.01 -7.63 -0.75
C LEU A 187 -14.26 -8.52 -0.73
N ARG A 188 -14.20 -9.74 -1.29
CA ARG A 188 -15.33 -10.70 -1.23
C ARG A 188 -15.62 -11.19 0.19
N TYR A 189 -14.63 -11.14 1.08
CA TYR A 189 -14.83 -11.57 2.46
C TYR A 189 -15.42 -10.43 3.30
N ASP A 190 -16.63 -10.64 3.82
CA ASP A 190 -17.39 -9.70 4.64
C ASP A 190 -17.43 -10.06 6.14
N GLY A 191 -16.84 -11.20 6.51
CA GLY A 191 -16.71 -11.65 7.90
C GLY A 191 -15.74 -10.82 8.76
N PRO A 192 -15.58 -11.17 10.05
CA PRO A 192 -14.70 -10.43 10.98
C PRO A 192 -13.25 -10.46 10.50
N ILE A 193 -12.51 -9.37 10.76
CA ILE A 193 -11.07 -9.25 10.47
C ILE A 193 -10.37 -10.42 11.16
N ARG A 194 -9.69 -11.27 10.38
CA ARG A 194 -8.94 -12.44 10.85
C ARG A 194 -7.46 -12.13 10.95
#